data_AF-A0A4P6Y9Q4-F1
#
_entry.id   AF-A0A4P6Y9Q4-F1
#
_cell.length_a   1.000
_cell.length_b   1.000
_cell.length_c   1.000
_cell.angle_alpha   90.00
_cell.angle_beta   90.00
_cell.angle_gamma   90.00
#
_symmetry.space_group_name_H-M   'P 1'
#
loop_
_entity.id
_entity.type
_entity.pdbx_description
1 polymer ?
#
loop_
_entity_poly.entity_id
_entity_poly.type
_entity_poly.pdbx_seq_one_letter_code
_entity_poly.pdbx_strand_id
1 'polypeptide(L)'
;MNIHLLRSPELNEETYRNVLHLLQQFRGPLHFQECEEEVLSKDYEEEEREWTNQIDFEKLNPSQLMYSQLVVSENSINFPYKEKTKTWDQLFVVCDKYRSKKKIDKNDIVVLLTDVGNKPNWFGGVSPNMKNYFVQTSNWEHFFGTTIDIRFPIAYEVIIWVMRFYMFPSTEAIMENIHKTPMGCIMDFCQDKSQIILKMRTADVCDSCMNHFKERDVPTLYTRQFFEILDGIREIMTFRGRSKLFHQPSRMALKGYTKKIYFTDLGGLELRLNPKEKALYLLFMNHPAGINLNELQDHKEELKNLYARFNNQSNPETIQNALELLVNPTENDMNIILSRINRKIKDAVGESLMDFYSIKGNRGERKGIQLDRELVVGLDV
;
A
#
# COMPACT_ATOMS: atom_id res chain seq x y z
N MET A 1 13.89 -17.42 -2.00
CA MET A 1 14.30 -16.43 -3.01
C MET A 1 13.97 -15.05 -2.49
N ASN A 2 14.90 -14.09 -2.63
CA ASN A 2 14.62 -12.71 -2.24
C ASN A 2 14.06 -11.90 -3.41
N ILE A 3 13.15 -11.00 -3.09
CA ILE A 3 12.55 -10.03 -4.02
C ILE A 3 12.83 -8.65 -3.45
N HIS A 4 13.71 -7.92 -4.11
CA HIS A 4 14.14 -6.60 -3.68
C HIS A 4 13.22 -5.55 -4.31
N LEU A 5 12.47 -4.81 -3.48
CA LEU A 5 11.60 -3.73 -3.94
C LEU A 5 12.35 -2.41 -3.82
N LEU A 6 12.54 -1.71 -4.94
CA LEU A 6 13.17 -0.39 -5.01
C LEU A 6 12.09 0.68 -5.05
N ARG A 7 12.28 1.78 -4.31
CA ARG A 7 11.39 2.95 -4.32
C ARG A 7 12.01 4.08 -5.11
N SER A 8 11.56 4.36 -6.32
CA SER A 8 12.02 5.56 -7.03
C SER A 8 11.76 6.87 -6.23
N PRO A 9 12.54 7.94 -6.43
CA PRO A 9 12.45 9.17 -5.63
C PRO A 9 11.05 9.79 -5.56
N GLU A 10 10.30 9.70 -6.66
CA GLU A 10 8.96 10.29 -6.82
C GLU A 10 7.86 9.52 -6.07
N LEU A 11 8.00 8.20 -5.89
CA LEU A 11 6.97 7.39 -5.22
C LEU A 11 6.91 7.69 -3.74
N ASN A 12 5.79 8.14 -3.21
CA ASN A 12 5.63 8.39 -1.78
C ASN A 12 6.16 7.23 -0.89
N GLU A 13 7.00 7.57 0.10
CA GLU A 13 7.63 6.60 1.01
C GLU A 13 6.62 5.77 1.80
N GLU A 14 5.52 6.37 2.22
CA GLU A 14 4.43 5.68 2.92
C GLU A 14 3.75 4.66 2.01
N THR A 15 3.42 5.03 0.78
CA THR A 15 2.86 4.11 -0.23
C THR A 15 3.79 2.92 -0.44
N TYR A 16 5.08 3.17 -0.69
CA TYR A 16 6.09 2.13 -0.86
C TYR A 16 6.15 1.17 0.34
N ARG A 17 6.31 1.71 1.56
CA ARG A 17 6.40 0.89 2.78
C ARG A 17 5.13 0.07 3.00
N ASN A 18 3.98 0.62 2.68
CA ASN A 18 2.72 -0.09 2.86
C ASN A 18 2.51 -1.20 1.81
N VAL A 19 2.99 -1.03 0.57
CA VAL A 19 3.06 -2.12 -0.43
C VAL A 19 3.99 -3.23 0.04
N LEU A 20 5.20 -2.87 0.49
CA LEU A 20 6.16 -3.84 1.02
C LEU A 20 5.57 -4.60 2.22
N HIS A 21 4.96 -3.89 3.15
CA HIS A 21 4.35 -4.49 4.33
C HIS A 21 3.20 -5.44 3.98
N LEU A 22 2.38 -5.08 2.99
CA LEU A 22 1.31 -5.95 2.48
C LEU A 22 1.89 -7.27 1.97
N LEU A 23 2.91 -7.23 1.12
CA LEU A 23 3.55 -8.43 0.57
C LEU A 23 4.25 -9.27 1.66
N GLN A 24 4.84 -8.64 2.67
CA GLN A 24 5.53 -9.32 3.78
C GLN A 24 4.60 -10.06 4.75
N GLN A 25 3.28 -9.85 4.69
CA GLN A 25 2.32 -10.56 5.53
C GLN A 25 2.21 -12.05 5.16
N PHE A 26 2.48 -12.39 3.90
CA PHE A 26 2.33 -13.73 3.36
C PHE A 26 3.63 -14.51 3.54
N ARG A 27 3.63 -15.46 4.48
CA ARG A 27 4.82 -16.24 4.83
C ARG A 27 5.09 -17.33 3.79
N GLY A 28 6.36 -17.52 3.45
CA GLY A 28 6.77 -18.59 2.55
C GLY A 28 8.20 -18.40 2.06
N PRO A 29 8.61 -19.15 1.01
CA PRO A 29 9.97 -19.12 0.49
C PRO A 29 10.32 -17.85 -0.30
N LEU A 30 9.35 -17.01 -0.64
CA LEU A 30 9.56 -15.66 -1.18
C LEU A 30 9.75 -14.68 -0.03
N HIS A 31 10.84 -13.93 -0.06
CA HIS A 31 11.16 -12.92 0.94
C HIS A 31 11.22 -11.54 0.29
N PHE A 32 10.21 -10.71 0.55
CA PHE A 32 10.16 -9.33 0.06
C PHE A 32 11.00 -8.42 0.96
N GLN A 33 11.96 -7.72 0.36
CA GLN A 33 12.97 -6.93 1.06
C GLN A 33 12.91 -5.46 0.66
N GLU A 34 13.11 -4.59 1.66
CA GLU A 34 13.27 -3.15 1.46
C GLU A 34 14.61 -2.84 0.78
N CYS A 35 14.64 -1.77 -0.01
CA CYS A 35 15.88 -1.20 -0.55
C CYS A 35 16.27 0.05 0.26
N GLU A 36 17.56 0.20 0.57
CA GLU A 36 18.11 1.43 1.14
C GLU A 36 18.11 2.57 0.10
N GLU A 37 17.70 3.77 0.50
CA GLU A 37 17.44 4.92 -0.39
C GLU A 37 18.67 5.42 -1.17
N GLU A 38 19.89 5.12 -0.73
CA GLU A 38 21.14 5.65 -1.28
C GLU A 38 21.50 5.20 -2.72
N VAL A 39 20.67 4.40 -3.39
CA VAL A 39 21.03 3.77 -4.67
C VAL A 39 20.39 4.44 -5.89
N LEU A 40 19.48 5.38 -5.69
CA LEU A 40 18.63 5.90 -6.76
C LEU A 40 19.09 7.29 -7.18
N SER A 41 19.95 7.35 -8.18
CA SER A 41 20.42 8.60 -8.75
C SER A 41 19.41 9.19 -9.73
N LYS A 42 19.36 10.52 -9.83
CA LYS A 42 18.49 11.30 -10.75
C LYS A 42 19.03 11.32 -12.20
N ASP A 43 19.83 10.33 -12.59
CA ASP A 43 20.75 10.47 -13.74
C ASP A 43 20.11 10.27 -15.13
N TYR A 44 18.81 10.49 -15.28
CA TYR A 44 18.15 10.33 -16.57
C TYR A 44 17.18 11.47 -16.85
N GLU A 45 17.29 12.06 -18.03
CA GLU A 45 16.31 13.00 -18.56
C GLU A 45 14.95 12.29 -18.68
N GLU A 46 13.96 12.90 -18.06
CA GLU A 46 12.56 12.52 -18.14
C GLU A 46 11.93 13.29 -19.32
N GLU A 47 11.26 12.58 -20.21
CA GLU A 47 10.50 13.21 -21.29
C GLU A 47 9.08 13.51 -20.82
N GLU A 48 8.64 14.76 -21.00
CA GLU A 48 7.25 15.13 -20.76
C GLU A 48 6.36 14.59 -21.90
N ARG A 49 5.30 13.89 -21.54
CA ARG A 49 4.26 13.42 -22.45
C ARG A 49 2.95 14.09 -22.08
N GLU A 50 2.27 14.64 -23.07
CA GLU A 50 0.91 15.16 -22.92
C GLU A 50 -0.09 14.18 -23.54
N TRP A 51 -1.12 13.83 -22.78
CA TRP A 51 -2.27 13.07 -23.20
C TRP A 51 -3.43 14.03 -23.45
N THR A 52 -3.96 14.03 -24.67
CA THR A 52 -5.01 14.98 -25.06
C THR A 52 -6.40 14.51 -24.63
N ASN A 53 -6.60 13.20 -24.48
CA ASN A 53 -7.89 12.59 -24.14
C ASN A 53 -7.70 11.24 -23.44
N GLN A 54 -8.79 10.76 -22.84
CA GLN A 54 -8.84 9.49 -22.11
C GLN A 54 -8.51 8.28 -22.97
N ILE A 55 -8.97 8.24 -24.22
CA ILE A 55 -8.79 7.08 -25.09
C ILE A 55 -7.30 6.86 -25.38
N ASP A 56 -6.57 7.94 -25.67
CA ASP A 56 -5.13 7.87 -25.92
C ASP A 56 -4.37 7.42 -24.66
N PHE A 57 -4.79 7.90 -23.48
CA PHE A 57 -4.19 7.52 -22.20
C PHE A 57 -4.41 6.03 -21.86
N GLU A 58 -5.61 5.51 -22.13
CA GLU A 58 -5.99 4.14 -21.78
C GLU A 58 -5.55 3.09 -22.83
N LYS A 59 -5.33 3.47 -24.09
CA LYS A 59 -5.08 2.55 -25.21
C LYS A 59 -3.83 2.89 -26.00
N LEU A 60 -3.02 1.88 -26.31
CA LEU A 60 -2.02 1.97 -27.38
C LEU A 60 -2.70 1.78 -28.74
N ASN A 61 -2.66 2.80 -29.61
CA ASN A 61 -3.26 2.85 -30.95
C ASN A 61 -4.79 2.71 -30.92
N PRO A 62 -5.54 3.83 -30.76
CA PRO A 62 -7.00 3.78 -30.68
C PRO A 62 -7.60 3.35 -32.02
N SER A 63 -8.09 2.11 -32.10
CA SER A 63 -9.07 1.78 -33.11
C SER A 63 -10.39 2.46 -32.75
N GLN A 64 -11.01 3.12 -33.74
CA GLN A 64 -12.28 3.83 -33.64
C GLN A 64 -13.42 2.84 -33.34
N LEU A 65 -13.57 2.43 -32.09
CA LEU A 65 -14.76 1.72 -31.61
C LEU A 65 -15.28 2.45 -30.38
N MET A 66 -16.39 3.14 -30.60
CA MET A 66 -17.24 3.76 -29.59
C MET A 66 -17.75 2.67 -28.63
N TYR A 67 -17.42 2.76 -27.36
CA TYR A 67 -18.12 2.00 -26.32
C TYR A 67 -18.39 2.82 -25.07
N SER A 68 -19.44 2.36 -24.39
CA SER A 68 -20.25 3.02 -23.37
C SER A 68 -19.46 3.69 -22.26
N GLN A 69 -19.89 4.90 -21.92
CA GLN A 69 -19.49 5.68 -20.76
C GLN A 69 -19.44 4.80 -19.49
N LEU A 70 -18.24 4.36 -19.13
CA LEU A 70 -17.96 3.90 -17.78
C LEU A 70 -17.99 5.14 -16.88
N VAL A 71 -18.70 5.02 -15.77
CA VAL A 71 -18.97 6.07 -14.79
C VAL A 71 -17.68 6.79 -14.43
N VAL A 72 -17.63 8.08 -14.76
CA VAL A 72 -16.53 8.98 -14.39
C VAL A 72 -16.40 8.97 -12.87
N SER A 73 -15.33 8.37 -12.35
CA SER A 73 -15.05 8.42 -10.92
C SER A 73 -14.56 9.82 -10.54
N GLU A 74 -14.88 10.29 -9.32
CA GLU A 74 -14.51 11.64 -8.85
C GLU A 74 -12.99 11.92 -8.84
N ASN A 75 -12.15 10.89 -9.04
CA ASN A 75 -10.68 10.99 -9.13
C ASN A 75 -10.13 10.61 -10.51
N SER A 76 -10.93 10.65 -11.57
CA SER A 76 -10.43 10.46 -12.93
C SER A 76 -9.51 11.61 -13.35
N ILE A 77 -8.42 11.28 -14.06
CA ILE A 77 -7.55 12.26 -14.70
C ILE A 77 -8.36 13.26 -15.55
N ASN A 78 -8.08 14.55 -15.35
CA ASN A 78 -8.58 15.61 -16.22
C ASN A 78 -7.64 15.79 -17.40
N PHE A 79 -8.18 15.85 -18.62
CA PHE A 79 -7.42 16.04 -19.84
C PHE A 79 -7.50 17.49 -20.33
N PRO A 80 -6.40 18.05 -20.90
CA PRO A 80 -5.13 17.41 -21.18
C PRO A 80 -4.32 17.10 -19.91
N TYR A 81 -3.67 15.95 -19.89
CA TYR A 81 -2.89 15.45 -18.76
C TYR A 81 -1.43 15.30 -19.13
N LYS A 82 -0.54 15.80 -18.28
CA LYS A 82 0.90 15.73 -18.49
C LYS A 82 1.53 14.78 -17.49
N GLU A 83 2.35 13.87 -17.98
CA GLU A 83 3.18 13.02 -17.14
C GLU A 83 4.61 13.00 -17.65
N LYS A 84 5.52 12.62 -16.75
CA LYS A 84 6.90 12.33 -17.10
C LYS A 84 7.05 10.87 -17.48
N THR A 85 7.88 10.59 -18.47
CA THR A 85 8.09 9.24 -18.98
C THR A 85 9.56 8.87 -19.15
N LYS A 86 9.86 7.59 -19.00
CA LYS A 86 11.17 6.97 -19.26
C LYS A 86 11.04 5.80 -20.24
N THR A 87 12.13 5.45 -20.94
CA THR A 87 12.23 4.18 -21.65
C THR A 87 12.36 3.02 -20.65
N TRP A 88 12.06 1.81 -21.10
CA TRP A 88 12.28 0.61 -20.29
C TRP A 88 13.76 0.44 -19.93
N ASP A 89 14.68 0.73 -20.86
CA ASP A 89 16.12 0.68 -20.59
C ASP A 89 16.53 1.63 -19.46
N GLN A 90 16.04 2.87 -19.47
CA GLN A 90 16.31 3.83 -18.39
C GLN A 90 15.81 3.32 -17.02
N LEU A 91 14.65 2.66 -16.99
CA LEU A 91 14.10 2.06 -15.76
C LEU A 91 14.92 0.84 -15.30
N PHE A 92 15.33 -0.03 -16.22
CA PHE A 92 16.08 -1.24 -15.87
C PHE A 92 17.54 -0.95 -15.47
N VAL A 93 18.16 0.11 -15.98
CA VAL A 93 19.50 0.53 -15.54
C VAL A 93 19.51 0.84 -14.04
N VAL A 94 18.42 1.35 -13.47
CA VAL A 94 18.29 1.55 -12.02
C VAL A 94 18.39 0.21 -11.27
N CYS A 95 17.73 -0.83 -11.78
CA CYS A 95 17.80 -2.17 -11.22
C CYS A 95 19.21 -2.76 -11.33
N ASP A 96 19.87 -2.59 -12.48
CA ASP A 96 21.23 -3.10 -12.73
C ASP A 96 22.30 -2.41 -11.87
N LYS A 97 22.18 -1.08 -11.68
CA LYS A 97 23.01 -0.32 -10.75
C LYS A 97 22.85 -0.85 -9.33
N TYR A 98 21.62 -1.12 -8.89
CA TYR A 98 21.35 -1.71 -7.57
C TYR A 98 21.96 -3.09 -7.42
N ARG A 99 21.75 -3.99 -8.40
CA ARG A 99 22.36 -5.33 -8.41
C ARG A 99 23.87 -5.27 -8.27
N SER A 100 24.52 -4.39 -9.03
CA SER A 100 25.98 -4.23 -9.03
C SER A 100 26.48 -3.67 -7.70
N LYS A 101 25.85 -2.62 -7.18
CA LYS A 101 26.26 -1.94 -5.93
C LYS A 101 26.08 -2.83 -4.71
N LYS A 102 24.96 -3.56 -4.62
CA LYS A 102 24.63 -4.42 -3.47
C LYS A 102 25.07 -5.88 -3.65
N LYS A 103 25.67 -6.23 -4.80
CA LYS A 103 26.08 -7.61 -5.15
C LYS A 103 24.94 -8.61 -4.98
N ILE A 104 23.77 -8.26 -5.49
CA ILE A 104 22.55 -9.07 -5.38
C ILE A 104 22.75 -10.42 -6.07
N ASP A 105 22.21 -11.49 -5.48
CA ASP A 105 22.29 -12.82 -6.06
C ASP A 105 21.67 -12.85 -7.45
N LYS A 106 22.30 -13.58 -8.36
CA LYS A 106 21.85 -13.75 -9.75
C LYS A 106 20.50 -14.47 -9.85
N ASN A 107 20.03 -15.14 -8.80
CA ASN A 107 18.74 -15.81 -8.73
C ASN A 107 17.65 -14.97 -8.04
N ASP A 108 18.03 -13.87 -7.38
CA ASP A 108 17.07 -12.97 -6.74
C ASP A 108 16.43 -12.03 -7.77
N ILE A 109 15.22 -11.57 -7.47
CA ILE A 109 14.44 -10.66 -8.31
C ILE A 109 14.58 -9.22 -7.79
N VAL A 110 14.65 -8.26 -8.70
CA VAL A 110 14.67 -6.82 -8.39
C VAL A 110 13.48 -6.16 -9.09
N VAL A 111 12.66 -5.43 -8.32
CA VAL A 111 11.47 -4.74 -8.81
C VAL A 111 11.56 -3.26 -8.47
N LEU A 112 11.56 -2.39 -9.48
CA LEU A 112 11.47 -0.94 -9.33
C LEU A 112 10.01 -0.49 -9.27
N LEU A 113 9.60 0.11 -8.17
CA LEU A 113 8.31 0.80 -8.06
C LEU A 113 8.51 2.28 -8.41
N THR A 114 7.74 2.81 -9.36
CA THR A 114 7.95 4.16 -9.93
C THR A 114 6.67 4.89 -10.33
N ASP A 115 6.52 6.16 -9.94
CA ASP A 115 5.40 6.99 -10.43
C ASP A 115 5.67 7.56 -11.82
N VAL A 116 6.92 7.47 -12.33
CA VAL A 116 7.25 7.88 -13.70
C VAL A 116 6.63 6.90 -14.69
N GLY A 117 5.88 7.44 -15.66
CA GLY A 117 5.32 6.67 -16.76
C GLY A 117 6.41 6.03 -17.63
N ASN A 118 6.03 5.11 -18.48
CA ASN A 118 6.94 4.48 -19.43
C ASN A 118 6.51 4.74 -20.87
N LYS A 119 7.47 4.83 -21.80
CA LYS A 119 7.13 5.15 -23.20
C LYS A 119 6.09 4.20 -23.81
N PRO A 120 6.18 2.88 -23.58
CA PRO A 120 5.16 1.92 -24.02
C PRO A 120 3.81 1.97 -23.25
N ASN A 121 3.66 2.82 -22.24
CA ASN A 121 2.44 3.02 -21.44
C ASN A 121 1.87 1.74 -20.80
N TRP A 122 2.72 0.84 -20.28
CA TRP A 122 2.28 -0.36 -19.56
C TRP A 122 2.26 -0.17 -18.03
N PHE A 123 1.51 -0.99 -17.29
CA PHE A 123 1.56 -0.96 -15.81
C PHE A 123 2.86 -1.52 -15.23
N GLY A 124 3.62 -2.27 -16.02
CA GLY A 124 4.91 -2.79 -15.64
C GLY A 124 5.60 -3.47 -16.81
N GLY A 125 6.82 -3.90 -16.59
CA GLY A 125 7.62 -4.57 -17.61
C GLY A 125 8.73 -5.41 -16.99
N VAL A 126 9.30 -6.29 -17.81
CA VAL A 126 10.40 -7.18 -17.45
C VAL A 126 11.56 -6.95 -18.41
N SER A 127 12.78 -6.98 -17.88
CA SER A 127 13.98 -6.89 -18.70
C SER A 127 14.28 -8.23 -19.40
N PRO A 128 15.12 -8.26 -20.44
CA PRO A 128 15.50 -9.50 -21.12
C PRO A 128 16.12 -10.57 -20.20
N ASN A 129 16.64 -10.19 -19.03
CA ASN A 129 17.21 -11.14 -18.06
C ASN A 129 16.16 -11.85 -17.19
N MET A 130 14.86 -11.51 -17.34
CA MET A 130 13.72 -12.08 -16.61
C MET A 130 13.80 -11.91 -15.08
N LYS A 131 14.63 -10.98 -14.58
CA LYS A 131 14.89 -10.80 -13.15
C LYS A 131 14.87 -9.34 -12.70
N ASN A 132 14.88 -8.39 -13.64
CA ASN A 132 14.56 -7.00 -13.34
C ASN A 132 13.16 -6.67 -13.85
N TYR A 133 12.38 -6.04 -13.00
CA TYR A 133 11.03 -5.60 -13.30
C TYR A 133 10.89 -4.13 -12.93
N PHE A 134 9.97 -3.44 -13.57
CA PHE A 134 9.42 -2.21 -13.03
C PHE A 134 7.90 -2.34 -12.95
N VAL A 135 7.31 -1.64 -11.99
CA VAL A 135 5.86 -1.49 -11.81
C VAL A 135 5.58 0.00 -11.68
N GLN A 136 4.71 0.51 -12.54
CA GLN A 136 4.22 1.88 -12.47
C GLN A 136 3.23 2.01 -11.30
N THR A 137 3.45 2.99 -10.44
CA THR A 137 2.66 3.22 -9.22
C THR A 137 1.72 4.43 -9.32
N SER A 138 1.81 5.19 -10.41
CA SER A 138 0.94 6.34 -10.67
C SER A 138 -0.35 5.96 -11.40
N ASN A 139 -1.36 6.83 -11.26
CA ASN A 139 -2.60 6.84 -12.05
C ASN A 139 -3.53 5.62 -11.86
N TRP A 140 -3.34 4.82 -10.81
CA TRP A 140 -4.23 3.70 -10.50
C TRP A 140 -5.64 4.16 -10.11
N GLU A 141 -5.78 5.33 -9.50
CA GLU A 141 -7.06 5.93 -9.13
C GLU A 141 -7.92 6.27 -10.34
N HIS A 142 -7.33 6.50 -11.51
CA HIS A 142 -8.09 6.72 -12.74
C HIS A 142 -8.92 5.49 -13.11
N PHE A 143 -8.38 4.29 -12.90
CA PHE A 143 -9.04 3.02 -13.23
C PHE A 143 -9.94 2.50 -12.11
N PHE A 144 -9.52 2.71 -10.86
CA PHE A 144 -10.19 2.10 -9.71
C PHE A 144 -10.99 3.07 -8.83
N GLY A 145 -10.91 4.38 -9.11
CA GLY A 145 -11.49 5.44 -8.29
C GLY A 145 -10.95 5.43 -6.85
N THR A 146 -11.73 5.95 -5.91
CA THR A 146 -11.43 5.95 -4.46
C THR A 146 -11.80 4.64 -3.76
N THR A 147 -12.30 3.66 -4.51
CA THR A 147 -12.84 2.42 -3.94
C THR A 147 -11.74 1.45 -3.54
N ILE A 148 -10.62 1.46 -4.25
CA ILE A 148 -9.50 0.57 -4.06
C ILE A 148 -8.27 1.41 -3.72
N ASP A 149 -7.59 1.01 -2.66
CA ASP A 149 -6.33 1.60 -2.24
C ASP A 149 -5.23 1.14 -3.21
N ILE A 150 -4.44 2.09 -3.72
CA ILE A 150 -3.41 1.85 -4.75
C ILE A 150 -2.36 0.81 -4.35
N ARG A 151 -2.21 0.52 -3.06
CA ARG A 151 -1.27 -0.52 -2.59
C ARG A 151 -1.62 -1.91 -3.11
N PHE A 152 -2.90 -2.19 -3.32
CA PHE A 152 -3.38 -3.48 -3.82
C PHE A 152 -3.00 -3.72 -5.29
N PRO A 153 -3.28 -2.80 -6.26
CA PRO A 153 -2.81 -2.95 -7.64
C PRO A 153 -1.29 -3.04 -7.76
N ILE A 154 -0.56 -2.25 -6.98
CA ILE A 154 0.90 -2.30 -7.02
C ILE A 154 1.40 -3.66 -6.52
N ALA A 155 0.92 -4.13 -5.37
CA ALA A 155 1.32 -5.43 -4.82
C ALA A 155 0.91 -6.60 -5.73
N TYR A 156 -0.27 -6.51 -6.37
CA TYR A 156 -0.75 -7.47 -7.35
C TYR A 156 0.22 -7.56 -8.54
N GLU A 157 0.58 -6.43 -9.16
CA GLU A 157 1.52 -6.45 -10.28
C GLU A 157 2.90 -7.00 -9.89
N VAL A 158 3.40 -6.67 -8.70
CA VAL A 158 4.65 -7.25 -8.17
C VAL A 158 4.57 -8.78 -8.15
N ILE A 159 3.50 -9.35 -7.58
CA ILE A 159 3.40 -10.82 -7.49
C ILE A 159 3.17 -11.47 -8.85
N ILE A 160 2.43 -10.84 -9.78
CA ILE A 160 2.24 -11.36 -11.14
C ILE A 160 3.57 -11.48 -11.88
N TRP A 161 4.45 -10.49 -11.78
CA TRP A 161 5.77 -10.56 -12.39
C TRP A 161 6.63 -11.67 -11.79
N VAL A 162 6.58 -11.85 -10.47
CA VAL A 162 7.25 -12.97 -9.81
C VAL A 162 6.67 -14.32 -10.26
N MET A 163 5.35 -14.44 -10.42
CA MET A 163 4.72 -15.67 -10.93
C MET A 163 5.18 -15.97 -12.36
N ARG A 164 5.21 -14.96 -13.24
CA ARG A 164 5.67 -15.09 -14.63
C ARG A 164 7.12 -15.61 -14.74
N PHE A 165 8.00 -15.21 -13.82
CA PHE A 165 9.37 -15.76 -13.73
C PHE A 165 9.39 -17.29 -13.57
N TYR A 166 8.48 -17.83 -12.77
CA TYR A 166 8.40 -19.27 -12.55
C TYR A 166 7.68 -19.99 -13.70
N MET A 167 6.67 -19.35 -14.29
CA MET A 167 5.86 -19.91 -15.37
C MET A 167 6.62 -19.95 -16.71
N PHE A 168 7.46 -18.95 -17.01
CA PHE A 168 8.00 -18.76 -18.36
C PHE A 168 9.51 -18.52 -18.36
N PRO A 169 10.25 -19.08 -19.35
CA PRO A 169 11.69 -18.91 -19.46
C PRO A 169 12.11 -17.57 -20.08
N SER A 170 11.24 -16.92 -20.86
CA SER A 170 11.56 -15.69 -21.58
C SER A 170 10.35 -14.79 -21.79
N THR A 171 10.61 -13.55 -22.23
CA THR A 171 9.61 -12.56 -22.62
C THR A 171 8.73 -13.04 -23.77
N GLU A 172 9.31 -13.75 -24.73
CA GLU A 172 8.61 -14.29 -25.90
C GLU A 172 7.62 -15.37 -25.45
N ALA A 173 8.06 -16.27 -24.57
CA ALA A 173 7.19 -17.30 -24.00
C ALA A 173 6.03 -16.70 -23.19
N ILE A 174 6.24 -15.59 -22.46
CA ILE A 174 5.15 -14.84 -21.83
C ILE A 174 4.14 -14.38 -22.89
N MET A 175 4.63 -13.74 -23.96
CA MET A 175 3.78 -13.16 -25.01
C MET A 175 3.01 -14.20 -25.82
N GLU A 176 3.55 -15.41 -25.98
CA GLU A 176 2.86 -16.52 -26.64
C GLU A 176 1.70 -17.08 -25.80
N ASN A 177 1.71 -16.89 -24.49
CA ASN A 177 0.78 -17.50 -23.53
C ASN A 177 -0.15 -16.50 -22.82
N ILE A 178 -0.27 -15.28 -23.33
CA ILE A 178 -1.25 -14.28 -22.83
C ILE A 178 -2.67 -14.58 -23.29
N HIS A 179 -3.66 -14.12 -22.52
CA HIS A 179 -5.05 -14.06 -22.98
C HIS A 179 -5.33 -12.72 -23.65
N LYS A 180 -5.54 -12.74 -24.97
CA LYS A 180 -5.89 -11.53 -25.75
C LYS A 180 -7.26 -10.98 -25.38
N THR A 181 -8.21 -11.88 -25.06
CA THR A 181 -9.51 -11.51 -24.52
C THR A 181 -9.46 -11.69 -22.99
N PRO A 182 -9.62 -10.62 -22.20
CA PRO A 182 -9.58 -10.72 -20.75
C PRO A 182 -10.67 -11.65 -20.23
N MET A 183 -10.29 -12.56 -19.35
CA MET A 183 -11.19 -13.51 -18.71
C MET A 183 -11.10 -13.50 -17.18
N GLY A 184 -10.32 -12.57 -16.62
CA GLY A 184 -10.03 -12.48 -15.19
C GLY A 184 -8.79 -13.25 -14.74
N CYS A 185 -7.95 -13.70 -15.67
CA CYS A 185 -6.76 -14.46 -15.35
C CYS A 185 -5.53 -13.55 -15.18
N ILE A 186 -4.54 -13.95 -14.36
CA ILE A 186 -3.25 -13.24 -14.20
C ILE A 186 -2.48 -13.02 -15.53
N MET A 187 -2.79 -13.81 -16.57
CA MET A 187 -2.20 -13.72 -17.91
C MET A 187 -3.05 -12.93 -18.91
N ASP A 188 -4.13 -12.27 -18.47
CA ASP A 188 -4.85 -11.32 -19.32
C ASP A 188 -3.91 -10.20 -19.79
N PHE A 189 -3.92 -9.94 -21.11
CA PHE A 189 -3.02 -8.98 -21.74
C PHE A 189 -3.38 -7.53 -21.42
N CYS A 190 -4.67 -7.24 -21.21
CA CYS A 190 -5.18 -5.90 -20.88
C CYS A 190 -4.61 -4.79 -21.77
N GLN A 191 -4.72 -4.95 -23.10
CA GLN A 191 -4.23 -3.94 -24.06
C GLN A 191 -4.90 -2.57 -23.86
N ASP A 192 -6.17 -2.59 -23.46
CA ASP A 192 -6.85 -1.44 -22.88
C ASP A 192 -6.62 -1.50 -21.37
N LYS A 193 -5.97 -0.46 -20.83
CA LYS A 193 -5.59 -0.40 -19.41
C LYS A 193 -6.79 -0.52 -18.47
N SER A 194 -7.99 -0.09 -18.88
CA SER A 194 -9.21 -0.24 -18.07
C SER A 194 -9.60 -1.70 -17.79
N GLN A 195 -9.15 -2.64 -18.64
CA GLN A 195 -9.43 -4.08 -18.49
C GLN A 195 -8.74 -4.70 -17.26
N ILE A 196 -7.74 -4.01 -16.68
CA ILE A 196 -7.04 -4.44 -15.47
C ILE A 196 -8.00 -4.68 -14.29
N ILE A 197 -9.14 -3.98 -14.29
CA ILE A 197 -10.16 -4.08 -13.23
C ILE A 197 -10.70 -5.52 -13.13
N LEU A 198 -10.97 -6.17 -14.27
CA LEU A 198 -11.49 -7.53 -14.28
C LEU A 198 -10.46 -8.48 -13.67
N LYS A 199 -9.25 -8.48 -14.24
CA LYS A 199 -8.09 -9.28 -13.83
C LYS A 199 -7.79 -9.19 -12.34
N MET A 200 -7.89 -7.98 -11.77
CA MET A 200 -7.64 -7.75 -10.36
C MET A 200 -8.79 -8.15 -9.43
N ARG A 201 -10.05 -7.96 -9.85
CA ARG A 201 -11.21 -8.35 -9.02
C ARG A 201 -11.38 -9.85 -8.93
N THR A 202 -11.02 -10.57 -9.99
CA THR A 202 -11.03 -12.04 -10.01
C THR A 202 -9.77 -12.60 -9.35
N ALA A 203 -8.60 -11.99 -9.61
CA ALA A 203 -7.29 -12.41 -9.13
C ALA A 203 -7.04 -13.93 -9.32
N ASP A 204 -7.48 -14.46 -10.46
CA ASP A 204 -7.59 -15.90 -10.70
C ASP A 204 -6.50 -16.41 -11.65
N VAL A 205 -6.25 -17.72 -11.64
CA VAL A 205 -5.33 -18.40 -12.54
C VAL A 205 -6.08 -19.55 -13.22
N CYS A 206 -6.36 -19.40 -14.51
CA CYS A 206 -7.10 -20.41 -15.26
C CYS A 206 -6.30 -21.72 -15.41
N ASP A 207 -6.98 -22.81 -15.77
CA ASP A 207 -6.38 -24.15 -15.89
C ASP A 207 -5.16 -24.20 -16.82
N SER A 208 -5.19 -23.47 -17.95
CA SER A 208 -4.04 -23.44 -18.86
C SER A 208 -2.82 -22.76 -18.22
N CYS A 209 -3.03 -21.68 -17.46
CA CYS A 209 -1.96 -21.00 -16.74
C CYS A 209 -1.45 -21.84 -15.56
N MET A 210 -2.36 -22.56 -14.88
CA MET A 210 -1.99 -23.51 -13.83
C MET A 210 -1.05 -24.61 -14.34
N ASN A 211 -1.25 -25.06 -15.58
CA ASN A 211 -0.42 -26.10 -16.18
C ASN A 211 1.03 -25.63 -16.40
N HIS A 212 1.29 -24.36 -16.65
CA HIS A 212 2.66 -23.85 -16.76
C HIS A 212 3.46 -24.00 -15.45
N PHE A 213 2.82 -23.85 -14.28
CA PHE A 213 3.49 -24.15 -13.00
C PHE A 213 3.88 -25.63 -12.88
N LYS A 214 3.01 -26.54 -13.37
CA LYS A 214 3.26 -27.98 -13.35
C LYS A 214 4.37 -28.38 -14.33
N GLU A 215 4.31 -27.86 -15.56
CA GLU A 215 5.30 -28.11 -16.62
C GLU A 215 6.70 -27.61 -16.23
N ARG A 216 6.77 -26.54 -15.45
CA ARG A 216 8.01 -25.95 -14.94
C ARG A 216 8.47 -26.57 -13.60
N ASP A 217 7.75 -27.56 -13.09
CA ASP A 217 8.00 -28.22 -11.80
C ASP A 217 8.22 -27.22 -10.65
N VAL A 218 7.35 -26.21 -10.58
CA VAL A 218 7.47 -25.13 -9.58
C VAL A 218 7.15 -25.70 -8.20
N PRO A 219 8.04 -25.55 -7.19
CA PRO A 219 7.81 -26.18 -5.90
C PRO A 219 6.52 -25.68 -5.22
N THR A 220 5.78 -26.60 -4.61
CA THR A 220 4.45 -26.34 -4.03
C THR A 220 4.45 -25.21 -2.99
N LEU A 221 5.55 -25.02 -2.26
CA LEU A 221 5.66 -23.93 -1.28
C LEU A 221 5.63 -22.54 -1.94
N TYR A 222 6.20 -22.40 -3.15
CA TYR A 222 6.11 -21.16 -3.91
C TYR A 222 4.70 -20.95 -4.46
N THR A 223 4.13 -21.98 -5.10
CA THR A 223 2.78 -21.88 -5.66
C THR A 223 1.76 -21.55 -4.58
N ARG A 224 1.83 -22.21 -3.42
CA ARG A 224 0.97 -21.90 -2.27
C ARG A 224 1.08 -20.44 -1.83
N GLN A 225 2.30 -19.92 -1.70
CA GLN A 225 2.50 -18.51 -1.32
C GLN A 225 1.96 -17.55 -2.39
N PHE A 226 2.08 -17.87 -3.68
CA PHE A 226 1.47 -17.05 -4.75
C PHE A 226 -0.05 -16.93 -4.58
N PHE A 227 -0.73 -18.05 -4.40
CA PHE A 227 -2.19 -18.05 -4.22
C PHE A 227 -2.62 -17.38 -2.93
N GLU A 228 -1.90 -17.60 -1.82
CA GLU A 228 -2.18 -16.89 -0.56
C GLU A 228 -2.06 -15.37 -0.72
N ILE A 229 -1.08 -14.86 -1.49
CA ILE A 229 -0.95 -13.43 -1.80
C ILE A 229 -2.12 -12.95 -2.66
N LEU A 230 -2.47 -13.66 -3.74
CA LEU A 230 -3.56 -13.28 -4.64
C LEU A 230 -4.91 -13.25 -3.92
N ASP A 231 -5.22 -14.30 -3.17
CA ASP A 231 -6.45 -14.43 -2.40
C ASP A 231 -6.52 -13.35 -1.32
N GLY A 232 -5.41 -13.09 -0.62
CA GLY A 232 -5.35 -12.02 0.38
C GLY A 232 -5.62 -10.65 -0.21
N ILE A 233 -4.98 -10.30 -1.34
CA ILE A 233 -5.25 -9.03 -2.04
C ILE A 233 -6.73 -8.93 -2.42
N ARG A 234 -7.30 -10.00 -2.99
CA ARG A 234 -8.72 -10.06 -3.39
C ARG A 234 -9.68 -9.90 -2.21
N GLU A 235 -9.42 -10.61 -1.11
CA GLU A 235 -10.22 -10.55 0.11
C GLU A 235 -10.23 -9.13 0.69
N ILE A 236 -9.06 -8.49 0.80
CA ILE A 236 -8.94 -7.14 1.35
C ILE A 236 -9.63 -6.10 0.45
N MET A 237 -9.46 -6.20 -0.88
CA MET A 237 -10.17 -5.33 -1.83
C MET A 237 -11.68 -5.47 -1.69
N THR A 238 -12.18 -6.69 -1.46
CA THR A 238 -13.59 -6.96 -1.25
C THR A 238 -14.09 -6.46 0.11
N PHE A 239 -13.29 -6.64 1.17
CA PHE A 239 -13.59 -6.17 2.53
C PHE A 239 -13.84 -4.67 2.56
N ARG A 240 -12.99 -3.86 1.90
CA ARG A 240 -13.15 -2.39 1.89
C ARG A 240 -14.47 -1.92 1.25
N GLY A 241 -14.96 -2.64 0.25
CA GLY A 241 -16.28 -2.38 -0.33
C GLY A 241 -17.42 -2.76 0.63
N ARG A 242 -17.31 -3.92 1.28
CA ARG A 242 -18.31 -4.46 2.21
C ARG A 242 -18.36 -3.73 3.55
N SER A 243 -17.21 -3.29 4.07
CA SER A 243 -17.11 -2.58 5.35
C SER A 243 -17.85 -1.24 5.31
N LYS A 244 -17.86 -0.57 4.16
CA LYS A 244 -18.70 0.62 3.92
C LYS A 244 -20.19 0.31 4.02
N LEU A 245 -20.62 -0.81 3.44
CA LEU A 245 -22.02 -1.24 3.44
C LEU A 245 -22.49 -1.69 4.82
N PHE A 246 -21.69 -2.52 5.49
CA PHE A 246 -22.03 -3.11 6.79
C PHE A 246 -21.60 -2.25 7.98
N HIS A 247 -20.96 -1.11 7.73
CA HIS A 247 -20.37 -0.24 8.74
C HIS A 247 -19.51 -1.05 9.74
N GLN A 248 -18.69 -1.97 9.23
CA GLN A 248 -17.91 -2.90 10.05
C GLN A 248 -16.46 -2.43 10.13
N PRO A 249 -15.91 -2.17 11.33
CA PRO A 249 -14.50 -1.81 11.48
C PRO A 249 -13.59 -3.01 11.23
N SER A 250 -12.38 -2.72 10.76
CA SER A 250 -11.24 -3.63 10.82
C SER A 250 -10.81 -3.85 12.26
N ARG A 251 -10.40 -5.08 12.55
CA ARG A 251 -9.62 -5.42 13.74
C ARG A 251 -8.33 -4.61 13.78
N MET A 252 -7.88 -4.32 15.00
CA MET A 252 -6.67 -3.56 15.30
C MET A 252 -5.67 -4.45 16.04
N ALA A 253 -4.41 -4.44 15.60
CA ALA A 253 -3.34 -5.15 16.27
C ALA A 253 -2.23 -4.18 16.72
N LEU A 254 -1.86 -4.26 17.98
CA LEU A 254 -0.71 -3.56 18.56
C LEU A 254 0.50 -4.51 18.60
N LYS A 255 1.50 -4.25 17.77
CA LYS A 255 2.66 -5.15 17.59
C LYS A 255 3.96 -4.56 18.14
N GLY A 256 4.75 -5.43 18.77
CA GLY A 256 6.10 -5.12 19.27
C GLY A 256 6.13 -4.22 20.52
N TYR A 257 7.34 -3.95 21.02
CA TYR A 257 7.54 -3.16 22.24
C TYR A 257 7.02 -1.72 22.13
N THR A 258 7.16 -1.11 20.95
CA THR A 258 6.73 0.26 20.65
C THR A 258 5.26 0.37 20.22
N LYS A 259 4.49 -0.73 20.36
CA LYS A 259 3.05 -0.83 20.07
C LYS A 259 2.68 -0.17 18.73
N LYS A 260 3.29 -0.64 17.64
CA LYS A 260 2.90 -0.21 16.29
C LYS A 260 1.46 -0.66 16.03
N ILE A 261 0.65 0.23 15.48
CA ILE A 261 -0.81 0.04 15.34
C ILE A 261 -1.11 -0.38 13.90
N TYR A 262 -1.79 -1.51 13.73
CA TYR A 262 -2.13 -2.06 12.42
C TYR A 262 -3.61 -2.37 12.29
N PHE A 263 -4.23 -2.02 11.17
CA PHE A 263 -5.58 -2.44 10.78
C PHE A 263 -5.48 -3.76 9.99
N THR A 264 -5.75 -4.89 10.63
CA THR A 264 -5.43 -6.21 10.06
C THR A 264 -6.30 -6.58 8.88
N ASP A 265 -7.56 -6.13 8.85
CA ASP A 265 -8.51 -6.43 7.76
C ASP A 265 -8.36 -5.46 6.58
N LEU A 266 -7.50 -4.44 6.73
CA LEU A 266 -7.13 -3.49 5.66
C LEU A 266 -5.72 -3.78 5.11
N GLY A 267 -5.35 -5.06 5.06
CA GLY A 267 -4.04 -5.51 4.60
C GLY A 267 -2.91 -5.06 5.51
N GLY A 268 -3.13 -5.10 6.82
CA GLY A 268 -2.17 -4.65 7.83
C GLY A 268 -1.72 -3.21 7.63
N LEU A 269 -2.63 -2.30 7.26
CA LEU A 269 -2.30 -0.88 7.14
C LEU A 269 -1.83 -0.33 8.49
N GLU A 270 -0.67 0.31 8.52
CA GLU A 270 -0.11 0.90 9.75
C GLU A 270 -0.72 2.29 10.02
N LEU A 271 -1.24 2.52 11.24
CA LEU A 271 -1.57 3.86 11.71
C LEU A 271 -0.33 4.51 12.34
N ARG A 272 0.30 5.42 11.59
CA ARG A 272 1.56 6.07 11.99
C ARG A 272 1.34 7.31 12.85
N LEU A 273 1.34 7.11 14.15
CA LEU A 273 1.34 8.17 15.15
C LEU A 273 2.76 8.44 15.64
N ASN A 274 3.13 9.73 15.77
CA ASN A 274 4.37 10.09 16.46
C ASN A 274 4.29 9.68 17.95
N PRO A 275 5.40 9.64 18.71
CA PRO A 275 5.37 9.13 20.08
C PRO A 275 4.33 9.82 20.98
N LYS A 276 4.10 11.14 20.83
CA LYS A 276 3.14 11.91 21.63
C LYS A 276 1.69 11.58 21.25
N GLU A 277 1.40 11.57 19.95
CA GLU A 277 0.10 11.18 19.40
C GLU A 277 -0.26 9.75 19.80
N LYS A 278 0.71 8.83 19.75
CA LYS A 278 0.54 7.42 20.11
C LYS A 278 0.25 7.24 21.59
N ALA A 279 0.97 7.94 22.46
CA ALA A 279 0.74 7.90 23.89
C ALA A 279 -0.68 8.36 24.24
N LEU A 280 -1.12 9.47 23.65
CA LEU A 280 -2.49 9.96 23.84
C LEU A 280 -3.53 8.98 23.28
N TYR A 281 -3.30 8.42 22.09
CA TYR A 281 -4.22 7.45 21.50
C TYR A 281 -4.39 6.20 22.34
N LEU A 282 -3.28 5.63 22.82
CA LEU A 282 -3.32 4.43 23.67
C LEU A 282 -3.90 4.71 25.05
N LEU A 283 -3.75 5.91 25.59
CA LEU A 283 -4.48 6.33 26.79
C LEU A 283 -5.99 6.21 26.56
N PHE A 284 -6.55 6.81 25.51
CA PHE A 284 -7.98 6.66 25.22
C PHE A 284 -8.40 5.23 24.87
N MET A 285 -7.49 4.39 24.36
CA MET A 285 -7.77 2.96 24.17
C MET A 285 -7.89 2.22 25.51
N ASN A 286 -7.04 2.53 26.49
CA ASN A 286 -7.06 1.95 27.83
C ASN A 286 -8.26 2.40 28.68
N HIS A 287 -8.93 3.49 28.29
CA HIS A 287 -10.09 4.04 29.01
C HIS A 287 -11.38 3.96 28.16
N PRO A 288 -12.03 2.77 28.03
CA PRO A 288 -13.25 2.59 27.23
C PRO A 288 -14.41 3.51 27.62
N ALA A 289 -14.52 3.90 28.90
CA ALA A 289 -15.53 4.84 29.39
C ALA A 289 -15.31 6.29 28.89
N GLY A 290 -14.14 6.56 28.31
CA GLY A 290 -13.72 7.88 27.87
C GLY A 290 -13.25 8.79 29.01
N ILE A 291 -12.49 9.82 28.62
CA ILE A 291 -11.85 10.77 29.53
C ILE A 291 -12.43 12.16 29.25
N ASN A 292 -12.82 12.88 30.31
CA ASN A 292 -13.13 14.30 30.16
C ASN A 292 -11.82 15.06 29.95
N LEU A 293 -11.75 15.96 28.97
CA LEU A 293 -10.50 16.67 28.69
C LEU A 293 -9.97 17.49 29.87
N ASN A 294 -10.87 17.96 30.75
CA ASN A 294 -10.48 18.67 31.98
C ASN A 294 -9.86 17.74 33.03
N GLU A 295 -10.16 16.43 32.98
CA GLU A 295 -9.64 15.39 33.87
C GLU A 295 -8.32 14.79 33.35
N LEU A 296 -7.82 15.23 32.17
CA LEU A 296 -6.62 14.64 31.57
C LEU A 296 -5.36 14.80 32.44
N GLN A 297 -5.31 15.85 33.29
CA GLN A 297 -4.26 16.05 34.29
C GLN A 297 -4.17 14.88 35.27
N ASP A 298 -5.29 14.26 35.63
CA ASP A 298 -5.33 13.13 36.56
C ASP A 298 -4.69 11.87 35.94
N HIS A 299 -4.60 11.82 34.62
CA HIS A 299 -3.96 10.74 33.86
C HIS A 299 -2.51 11.06 33.43
N LYS A 300 -1.91 12.14 33.96
CA LYS A 300 -0.58 12.62 33.54
C LYS A 300 0.52 11.55 33.70
N GLU A 301 0.51 10.80 34.81
CA GLU A 301 1.54 9.77 35.06
C GLU A 301 1.41 8.58 34.10
N GLU A 302 0.19 8.14 33.78
CA GLU A 302 -0.03 7.08 32.78
C GLU A 302 0.43 7.55 31.39
N LEU A 303 0.02 8.74 30.99
CA LEU A 303 0.41 9.34 29.73
C LEU A 303 1.94 9.53 29.63
N LYS A 304 2.60 9.87 30.74
CA LYS A 304 4.06 9.96 30.85
C LYS A 304 4.74 8.61 30.64
N ASN A 305 4.24 7.56 31.28
CA ASN A 305 4.76 6.21 31.12
C ASN A 305 4.61 5.71 29.67
N LEU A 306 3.45 5.95 29.06
CA LEU A 306 3.22 5.64 27.65
C LEU A 306 4.17 6.43 26.73
N TYR A 307 4.30 7.74 26.94
CA TYR A 307 5.16 8.58 26.12
C TYR A 307 6.64 8.22 26.26
N ALA A 308 7.13 7.95 27.47
CA ALA A 308 8.49 7.50 27.72
C ALA A 308 8.78 6.16 27.04
N ARG A 309 7.83 5.21 27.04
CA ARG A 309 7.97 3.91 26.35
C ARG A 309 8.21 4.04 24.85
N PHE A 310 7.68 5.08 24.22
CA PHE A 310 7.78 5.28 22.75
C PHE A 310 8.90 6.24 22.34
N ASN A 311 9.56 6.88 23.30
CA ASN A 311 10.56 7.91 23.06
C ASN A 311 11.90 7.51 23.71
N ASN A 312 12.65 6.64 23.02
CA ASN A 312 13.88 6.04 23.54
C ASN A 312 15.09 7.00 23.63
N GLN A 313 14.95 8.27 23.23
CA GLN A 313 16.09 9.20 23.06
C GLN A 313 15.91 10.57 23.74
N SER A 314 14.81 10.80 24.46
CA SER A 314 14.56 12.12 25.06
C SER A 314 14.97 12.18 26.53
N ASN A 315 15.64 13.27 26.92
CA ASN A 315 15.89 13.61 28.32
C ASN A 315 14.54 13.66 29.08
N PRO A 316 14.43 13.06 30.29
CA PRO A 316 13.27 13.17 31.17
C PRO A 316 12.64 14.58 31.27
N GLU A 317 13.45 15.64 31.29
CA GLU A 317 12.95 17.03 31.33
C GLU A 317 12.20 17.43 30.06
N THR A 318 12.69 17.02 28.88
CA THR A 318 12.02 17.28 27.60
C THR A 318 10.70 16.53 27.50
N ILE A 319 10.65 15.31 28.03
CA ILE A 319 9.41 14.51 28.14
C ILE A 319 8.41 15.22 29.04
N GLN A 320 8.86 15.68 30.21
CA GLN A 320 8.02 16.39 31.18
C GLN A 320 7.42 17.67 30.60
N ASN A 321 8.24 18.56 30.02
CA ASN A 321 7.77 19.82 29.44
C ASN A 321 6.78 19.60 28.29
N ALA A 322 7.05 18.60 27.45
CA ALA A 322 6.18 18.26 26.33
C ALA A 322 4.80 17.74 26.78
N LEU A 323 4.72 17.11 27.95
CA LEU A 323 3.48 16.61 28.54
C LEU A 323 2.75 17.69 29.31
N GLU A 324 3.46 18.56 30.03
CA GLU A 324 2.85 19.68 30.77
C GLU A 324 2.05 20.59 29.86
N LEU A 325 2.59 20.94 28.69
CA LEU A 325 1.85 21.66 27.65
C LEU A 325 0.65 20.87 27.11
N LEU A 326 0.76 19.55 27.01
CA LEU A 326 -0.29 18.69 26.47
C LEU A 326 -1.50 18.56 27.40
N VAL A 327 -1.24 18.41 28.70
CA VAL A 327 -2.30 18.23 29.70
C VAL A 327 -2.85 19.56 30.23
N ASN A 328 -2.21 20.69 29.91
CA ASN A 328 -2.65 21.99 30.38
C ASN A 328 -4.03 22.37 29.79
N PRO A 329 -5.10 22.49 30.62
CA PRO A 329 -6.43 22.82 30.13
C PRO A 329 -6.56 24.26 29.58
N THR A 330 -5.59 25.14 29.86
CA THR A 330 -5.59 26.51 29.30
C THR A 330 -4.97 26.59 27.91
N GLU A 331 -4.28 25.53 27.47
CA GLU A 331 -3.61 25.45 26.17
C GLU A 331 -4.46 24.69 25.15
N ASN A 332 -4.23 24.97 23.86
CA ASN A 332 -4.98 24.32 22.77
C ASN A 332 -4.26 23.10 22.18
N ASP A 333 -3.06 22.77 22.66
CA ASP A 333 -2.21 21.68 22.17
C ASP A 333 -2.94 20.33 22.08
N MET A 334 -3.75 20.02 23.08
CA MET A 334 -4.54 18.79 23.12
C MET A 334 -5.50 18.67 21.94
N ASN A 335 -6.30 19.72 21.68
CA ASN A 335 -7.26 19.71 20.58
C ASN A 335 -6.54 19.60 19.22
N ILE A 336 -5.37 20.23 19.09
CA ILE A 336 -4.53 20.14 17.90
C ILE A 336 -4.07 18.70 17.69
N ILE A 337 -3.58 18.02 18.73
CA ILE A 337 -3.12 16.63 18.64
C ILE A 337 -4.26 15.67 18.36
N LEU A 338 -5.41 15.82 19.02
CA LEU A 338 -6.62 15.04 18.73
C LEU A 338 -7.05 15.20 17.26
N SER A 339 -7.03 16.44 16.74
CA SER A 339 -7.36 16.72 15.34
C SER A 339 -6.35 16.07 14.38
N ARG A 340 -5.06 16.10 14.70
CA ARG A 340 -4.01 15.43 13.91
C ARG A 340 -4.18 13.91 13.90
N ILE A 341 -4.46 13.31 15.05
CA ILE A 341 -4.74 11.87 15.17
C ILE A 341 -5.95 11.50 14.32
N ASN A 342 -7.08 12.20 14.48
CA ASN A 342 -8.31 11.91 13.74
C ASN A 342 -8.15 12.12 12.24
N ARG A 343 -7.33 13.10 11.80
CA ARG A 343 -6.97 13.26 10.39
C ARG A 343 -6.18 12.06 9.87
N LYS A 344 -5.13 11.63 10.57
CA LYS A 344 -4.36 10.43 10.19
C LYS A 344 -5.20 9.16 10.14
N ILE A 345 -6.18 9.04 11.03
CA ILE A 345 -7.16 7.94 11.01
C ILE A 345 -8.04 8.05 9.76
N LYS A 346 -8.60 9.23 9.47
CA LYS A 346 -9.41 9.46 8.26
C LYS A 346 -8.61 9.11 6.99
N ASP A 347 -7.36 9.54 6.92
CA ASP A 347 -6.47 9.27 5.78
C ASP A 347 -6.21 7.77 5.63
N ALA A 348 -6.05 7.04 6.74
CA ALA A 348 -5.79 5.60 6.72
C ALA A 348 -7.03 4.75 6.38
N VAL A 349 -8.14 4.91 7.12
CA VAL A 349 -9.31 4.02 7.01
C VAL A 349 -10.44 4.56 6.14
N GLY A 350 -10.38 5.85 5.77
CA GLY A 350 -11.43 6.55 5.05
C GLY A 350 -12.55 7.08 5.93
N GLU A 351 -13.33 8.01 5.38
CA GLU A 351 -14.40 8.74 6.08
C GLU A 351 -15.49 7.82 6.64
N SER A 352 -15.86 6.78 5.92
CA SER A 352 -16.93 5.85 6.32
C SER A 352 -16.62 5.03 7.56
N LEU A 353 -15.35 4.87 7.92
CA LEU A 353 -14.90 4.03 9.04
C LEU A 353 -14.20 4.83 10.15
N MET A 354 -13.86 6.10 9.91
CA MET A 354 -13.05 6.87 10.85
C MET A 354 -13.68 6.99 12.24
N ASP A 355 -15.01 6.94 12.32
CA ASP A 355 -15.77 7.13 13.57
C ASP A 355 -15.48 6.05 14.60
N PHE A 356 -15.23 4.81 14.18
CA PHE A 356 -14.87 3.72 15.08
C PHE A 356 -13.55 3.97 15.81
N TYR A 357 -12.59 4.60 15.15
CA TYR A 357 -11.22 4.72 15.66
C TYR A 357 -10.89 6.10 16.20
N SER A 358 -11.63 7.13 15.80
CA SER A 358 -11.36 8.51 16.18
C SER A 358 -11.63 8.74 17.66
N ILE A 359 -10.84 9.62 18.28
CA ILE A 359 -11.12 10.11 19.62
C ILE A 359 -12.20 11.19 19.50
N LYS A 360 -13.44 10.86 19.87
CA LYS A 360 -14.63 11.72 19.70
C LYS A 360 -15.48 11.78 20.97
N GLY A 361 -16.32 12.81 21.04
CA GLY A 361 -17.24 13.11 22.13
C GLY A 361 -17.72 14.56 22.01
N ASN A 362 -18.93 14.85 22.49
CA ASN A 362 -19.51 16.19 22.42
C ASN A 362 -18.68 17.21 23.21
N ARG A 363 -18.89 18.49 22.95
CA ARG A 363 -18.18 19.56 23.66
C ARG A 363 -18.54 19.52 25.15
N GLY A 364 -17.51 19.39 26.00
CA GLY A 364 -17.68 19.33 27.46
C GLY A 364 -17.96 17.92 28.01
N GLU A 365 -18.18 16.94 27.14
CA GLU A 365 -18.39 15.54 27.53
C GLU A 365 -17.10 14.72 27.43
N ARG A 366 -17.16 13.49 27.97
CA ARG A 366 -16.07 12.51 27.85
C ARG A 366 -15.80 12.22 26.37
N LYS A 367 -14.52 12.19 26.00
CA LYS A 367 -14.08 11.71 24.69
C LYS A 367 -13.59 10.28 24.80
N GLY A 368 -13.86 9.46 23.79
CA GLY A 368 -13.48 8.05 23.77
C GLY A 368 -13.32 7.54 22.34
N ILE A 369 -12.96 6.26 22.25
CA ILE A 369 -12.81 5.52 20.99
C ILE A 369 -13.84 4.39 20.99
N GLN A 370 -14.73 4.41 20.00
CA GLN A 370 -15.90 3.52 19.93
C GLN A 370 -15.56 2.07 19.53
N LEU A 371 -14.37 1.81 19.00
CA LEU A 371 -13.95 0.48 18.58
C LEU A 371 -14.08 -0.52 19.74
N ASP A 372 -14.82 -1.60 19.51
CA ASP A 372 -14.93 -2.69 20.47
C ASP A 372 -13.54 -3.24 20.81
N ARG A 373 -13.25 -3.40 22.10
CA ARG A 373 -11.95 -3.89 22.59
C ARG A 373 -11.73 -5.36 22.25
N GLU A 374 -12.78 -6.13 21.98
CA GLU A 374 -12.65 -7.50 21.44
C GLU A 374 -12.01 -7.52 20.04
N LEU A 375 -12.11 -6.41 19.30
CA LEU A 375 -11.46 -6.25 17.99
C LEU A 375 -10.02 -5.77 18.10
N VAL A 376 -9.48 -5.62 19.32
CA VAL A 376 -8.13 -5.09 19.59
C VAL A 376 -7.25 -6.18 20.18
N VAL A 377 -6.19 -6.54 19.46
CA VAL A 377 -5.20 -7.51 19.93
C VAL A 377 -3.93 -6.80 20.38
N GLY A 378 -3.42 -7.17 21.56
CA GLY A 378 -2.16 -6.64 22.10
C GLY A 378 -2.29 -5.34 22.88
N LEU A 379 -3.51 -4.95 23.28
CA LEU A 379 -3.74 -3.94 24.31
C LEU A 379 -3.37 -4.57 25.66
N ASP A 380 -2.51 -3.90 26.43
CA ASP A 380 -2.21 -4.34 27.80
C ASP A 380 -3.42 -3.87 28.64
N VAL A 381 -4.29 -4.80 29.06
CA VAL A 381 -5.47 -4.51 29.91
C VAL A 381 -5.04 -4.33 31.35
#